data_AF-A0A538GVS3-F1
#
_entry.id   AF-A0A538GVS3-F1
#
_cell.length_a   1.000
_cell.length_b   1.000
_cell.length_c   1.000
_cell.angle_alpha   90.00
_cell.angle_beta   90.00
_cell.angle_gamma   90.00
#
_symmetry.space_group_name_H-M   'P 1'
#
loop_
_entity.id
_entity.type
_entity.pdbx_description
1 polymer ?
#
loop_
_entity_poly.entity_id
_entity_poly.type
_entity_poly.pdbx_seq_one_letter_code
_entity_poly.pdbx_strand_id
1 'polypeptide(L)'
;MTTSADGAVADRVLAALRTALDDDGLGTEDDFFAEGGDSVAAVHALQLIHQSTGVQLPVAVFFTHPSAGQLAELVGGRSETAE
;
A
#
# COMPACT_ATOMS: atom_id res chain seq x y z
N MET A 1 15.14 -18.13 -4.86
CA MET A 1 15.25 -17.49 -6.19
C MET A 1 13.85 -17.33 -6.80
N THR A 2 12.99 -16.53 -6.15
CA THR A 2 11.79 -15.88 -6.73
C THR A 2 11.39 -14.73 -5.81
N THR A 3 12.29 -13.77 -5.63
CA THR A 3 11.97 -12.58 -4.83
C THR A 3 12.79 -11.44 -5.40
N SER A 4 12.15 -10.61 -6.22
CA SER A 4 12.73 -9.28 -6.47
C SER A 4 11.71 -8.26 -6.94
N ALA A 5 10.54 -8.66 -7.47
CA ALA A 5 9.49 -7.72 -7.83
C ALA A 5 8.52 -7.46 -6.66
N ASP A 6 8.01 -8.52 -6.03
CA ASP A 6 6.93 -8.42 -5.03
C ASP A 6 7.36 -7.67 -3.75
N GLY A 7 8.51 -8.02 -3.18
CA GLY A 7 9.05 -7.31 -2.01
C GLY A 7 9.39 -5.84 -2.27
N ALA A 8 9.72 -5.47 -3.52
CA ALA A 8 9.99 -4.08 -3.90
C ALA A 8 8.70 -3.26 -4.09
N VAL A 9 7.57 -3.92 -4.36
CA VAL A 9 6.26 -3.27 -4.34
C VAL A 9 5.80 -3.06 -2.90
N ALA A 10 5.98 -4.07 -2.05
CA ALA A 10 5.65 -3.99 -0.62
C ALA A 10 6.37 -2.84 0.09
N ASP A 11 7.68 -2.68 -0.15
CA ASP A 11 8.46 -1.59 0.43
C ASP A 11 7.95 -0.21 0.00
N ARG A 12 7.63 -0.02 -1.30
CA ARG A 12 7.07 1.24 -1.81
C ARG A 12 5.70 1.55 -1.24
N VAL A 13 4.84 0.54 -1.15
CA VAL A 13 3.52 0.68 -0.54
C VAL A 13 3.69 1.06 0.92
N LEU A 14 4.49 0.33 1.69
CA LEU A 14 4.77 0.64 3.09
C LEU A 14 5.28 2.06 3.28
N ALA A 15 6.27 2.49 2.50
CA ALA A 15 6.82 3.84 2.55
C ALA A 15 5.75 4.92 2.29
N ALA A 16 4.82 4.65 1.36
CA ALA A 16 3.70 5.54 1.08
C ALA A 16 2.69 5.62 2.25
N LEU A 17 2.37 4.50 2.91
CA LEU A 17 1.51 4.53 4.10
C LEU A 17 2.18 5.31 5.25
N ARG A 18 3.46 5.04 5.52
CA ARG A 18 4.23 5.74 6.56
C ARG A 18 4.26 7.24 6.36
N THR A 19 4.53 7.67 5.12
CA THR A 19 4.53 9.08 4.74
C THR A 19 3.14 9.71 4.89
N ALA A 20 2.08 8.94 4.64
CA ALA A 20 0.71 9.45 4.75
C ALA A 20 0.24 9.58 6.21
N LEU A 21 0.72 8.73 7.12
CA LEU A 21 0.43 8.81 8.57
C LEU A 21 1.40 9.68 9.35
N ASP A 22 2.54 10.06 8.75
CA ASP A 22 3.69 10.58 9.51
C ASP A 22 4.16 9.58 10.59
N ASP A 23 4.00 8.28 10.32
CA ASP A 23 4.38 7.20 11.23
C ASP A 23 5.40 6.28 10.55
N ASP A 24 6.65 6.29 11.02
CA ASP A 24 7.73 5.46 10.47
C ASP A 24 7.76 4.04 11.09
N GLY A 25 6.99 3.83 12.17
CA GLY A 25 6.89 2.58 12.92
C GLY A 25 5.99 1.53 12.26
N LEU A 26 5.08 1.98 11.38
CA LEU A 26 4.09 1.14 10.71
C LEU A 26 4.74 -0.06 10.02
N GLY A 27 4.29 -1.25 10.41
CA GLY A 27 4.74 -2.53 9.86
C GLY A 27 3.98 -2.95 8.61
N THR A 28 4.54 -3.87 7.82
CA THR A 28 3.87 -4.40 6.61
C THR A 28 2.55 -5.11 6.92
N GLU A 29 2.45 -5.73 8.09
CA GLU A 29 1.26 -6.45 8.56
C GLU A 29 0.39 -5.58 9.48
N ASP A 30 0.83 -4.35 9.78
CA ASP A 30 0.13 -3.48 10.71
C ASP A 30 -1.13 -2.87 10.07
N ASP A 31 -2.14 -2.65 10.90
CA ASP A 31 -3.44 -2.16 10.49
C ASP A 31 -3.36 -0.63 10.36
N PHE A 32 -3.46 -0.11 9.13
CA PHE A 32 -3.38 1.32 8.87
C PHE A 32 -4.35 2.15 9.73
N PHE A 33 -5.57 1.67 9.93
CA PHE A 33 -6.56 2.35 10.77
C PHE A 33 -6.28 2.22 12.27
N ALA A 34 -5.59 1.17 12.71
CA ALA A 34 -5.20 0.99 14.10
C ALA A 34 -4.08 1.96 14.50
N GLU A 35 -3.16 2.25 13.57
CA GLU A 35 -2.03 3.17 13.76
C GLU A 35 -2.42 4.65 13.64
N GLY A 36 -3.71 4.96 13.47
CA GLY A 36 -4.22 6.33 13.36
C GLY A 36 -4.48 6.81 11.93
N GLY A 37 -4.56 5.89 10.97
CA GLY A 37 -4.92 6.19 9.59
C GLY A 37 -6.39 6.57 9.46
N ASP A 38 -6.65 7.80 9.00
CA ASP A 38 -7.98 8.29 8.67
C ASP A 38 -8.28 8.22 7.18
N SER A 39 -9.52 8.56 6.78
CA SER A 39 -9.90 8.65 5.36
C SER A 39 -9.02 9.63 4.56
N VAL A 40 -8.53 10.71 5.20
CA VAL A 40 -7.62 11.68 4.56
C VAL A 40 -6.26 11.06 4.32
N ALA A 41 -5.70 10.38 5.33
CA ALA A 41 -4.43 9.68 5.21
C ALA A 41 -4.52 8.55 4.18
N ALA A 42 -5.63 7.81 4.15
CA ALA A 42 -5.86 6.76 3.17
C ALA A 42 -5.84 7.30 1.73
N VAL A 43 -6.54 8.41 1.47
CA VAL A 43 -6.52 9.06 0.15
C VAL A 43 -5.10 9.53 -0.21
N HIS A 44 -4.36 10.07 0.75
CA HIS A 44 -2.99 10.51 0.54
C HIS A 44 -2.04 9.33 0.24
N ALA A 45 -2.14 8.25 1.01
CA ALA A 45 -1.39 7.01 0.78
C ALA A 45 -1.69 6.44 -0.62
N LEU A 46 -2.96 6.41 -1.04
CA LEU A 46 -3.36 5.96 -2.36
C LEU A 46 -2.71 6.78 -3.49
N GLN A 47 -2.61 8.10 -3.32
CA GLN A 47 -1.92 8.95 -4.29
C GLN A 47 -0.43 8.63 -4.36
N LEU A 48 0.23 8.45 -3.22
CA LEU A 48 1.65 8.10 -3.14
C LEU A 48 1.95 6.72 -3.73
N ILE A 49 1.10 5.73 -3.44
CA ILE A 49 1.16 4.38 -4.03
C ILE A 49 1.00 4.48 -5.54
N HIS A 50 0.01 5.21 -6.03
CA HIS A 50 -0.22 5.40 -7.46
C HIS A 50 0.99 6.07 -8.14
N GLN A 51 1.59 7.08 -7.53
CA GLN A 51 2.77 7.73 -8.11
C GLN A 51 4.01 6.83 -8.14
N SER A 52 4.16 5.94 -7.16
CA SER A 52 5.32 5.07 -7.02
C SER A 52 5.20 3.77 -7.82
N THR A 53 3.98 3.28 -8.03
CA THR A 53 3.69 1.97 -8.64
C THR A 53 2.91 2.08 -9.96
N GLY A 54 2.31 3.22 -10.24
CA GLY A 54 1.41 3.42 -11.39
C GLY A 54 0.01 2.83 -11.20
N VAL A 55 -0.26 2.13 -10.09
CA VAL A 55 -1.52 1.42 -9.87
C VAL A 55 -2.47 2.27 -9.03
N GLN A 56 -3.66 2.56 -9.58
CA GLN A 56 -4.73 3.23 -8.84
C GLN A 56 -5.55 2.22 -8.04
N LEU A 57 -5.51 2.32 -6.72
CA LEU A 57 -6.34 1.53 -5.82
C LEU A 57 -7.55 2.36 -5.34
N PRO A 58 -8.75 1.76 -5.21
CA PRO A 58 -9.90 2.43 -4.61
C PRO A 58 -9.79 2.41 -3.08
N VAL A 59 -10.26 3.45 -2.39
CA VAL A 59 -10.25 3.50 -0.90
C VAL A 59 -10.95 2.33 -0.23
N ALA A 60 -11.87 1.66 -0.93
CA ALA A 60 -12.48 0.41 -0.48
C ALA A 60 -11.45 -0.67 -0.12
N VAL A 61 -10.26 -0.70 -0.76
CA VAL A 61 -9.23 -1.70 -0.43
C VAL A 61 -8.68 -1.51 0.97
N PHE A 62 -8.63 -0.29 1.52
CA PHE A 62 -8.19 -0.08 2.89
C PHE A 62 -9.16 -0.75 3.89
N PHE A 63 -10.45 -0.82 3.57
CA PHE A 63 -11.45 -1.47 4.43
C PHE A 63 -11.39 -3.00 4.38
N THR A 64 -10.96 -3.57 3.26
CA THR A 64 -10.84 -5.03 3.09
C THR A 64 -9.43 -5.54 3.43
N HIS A 65 -8.43 -4.70 3.17
CA HIS A 65 -7.00 -4.96 3.27
C HIS A 65 -6.31 -3.76 3.93
N PRO A 66 -6.42 -3.64 5.26
CA PRO A 66 -5.86 -2.51 6.01
C PRO A 66 -4.33 -2.52 6.11
N SER A 67 -3.67 -3.63 5.75
CA SER A 67 -2.22 -3.78 5.88
C SER A 67 -1.47 -3.54 4.57
N ALA A 68 -0.28 -2.92 4.67
CA ALA A 68 0.55 -2.59 3.50
C ALA A 68 0.95 -3.83 2.67
N GLY A 69 1.18 -4.98 3.30
CA GLY A 69 1.51 -6.23 2.61
C GLY A 69 0.38 -6.70 1.69
N GLN A 70 -0.85 -6.67 2.18
CA GLN A 70 -2.02 -7.05 1.39
C GLN A 70 -2.26 -6.06 0.24
N LEU A 71 -2.06 -4.76 0.48
CA LEU A 71 -2.13 -3.75 -0.57
C LEU A 71 -1.05 -3.97 -1.65
N ALA A 72 0.13 -4.40 -1.24
CA ALA A 72 1.22 -4.70 -2.16
C ALA A 72 0.93 -5.93 -3.03
N GLU A 73 0.34 -6.99 -2.47
CA GLU A 73 -0.10 -8.14 -3.25
C GLU A 73 -1.14 -7.75 -4.31
N LEU A 74 -2.06 -6.83 -3.98
CA LEU A 74 -3.03 -6.31 -4.94
C LEU A 74 -2.39 -5.48 -6.07
N VAL A 75 -1.28 -4.78 -5.78
CA VAL A 75 -0.53 -4.02 -6.79
C VAL A 75 0.30 -4.96 -7.66
N GLY A 76 0.98 -5.93 -7.05
CA GLY A 76 1.75 -6.96 -7.74
C GLY A 76 0.89 -7.81 -8.67
N GLY A 77 -0.25 -8.32 -8.16
CA GLY A 77 -1.17 -9.16 -8.93
C GLY A 77 -1.90 -8.44 -10.08
N ARG A 78 -2.06 -7.11 -10.00
CA ARG A 78 -2.63 -6.32 -11.11
C ARG A 78 -1.61 -5.92 -12.19
N SER A 79 -0.33 -6.16 -11.95
CA SER A 79 0.73 -5.91 -12.93
C SER A 79 0.80 -6.99 -14.02
N GLU A 80 0.07 -8.10 -13.88
CA GLU A 80 0.03 -9.21 -14.85
C GLU A 80 -1.24 -9.25 -15.74
N THR A 81 -2.22 -8.36 -15.52
CA THR A 81 -3.46 -8.31 -16.31
C THR A 81 -3.64 -6.97 -17.01
N ALA A 82 -2.85 -6.74 -18.06
CA ALA A 82 -3.14 -5.76 -19.09
C ALA A 82 -2.60 -6.31 -20.43
N GLU A 83 -3.40 -7.14 -21.09
CA GLU A 83 -3.29 -7.45 -22.53
C GLU A 83 -4.12 -6.46 -23.35
#